data_AF-A0A7K4B2Q9-F1
#
_entry.id   AF-A0A7K4B2Q9-F1
#
_cell.length_a   1.000
_cell.length_b   1.000
_cell.length_c   1.000
_cell.angle_alpha   90.00
_cell.angle_beta   90.00
_cell.angle_gamma   90.00
#
_symmetry.space_group_name_H-M   'P 1'
#
loop_
_entity.id
_entity.type
_entity.pdbx_description
1 polymer ?
#
loop_
_entity_poly.entity_id
_entity_poly.type
_entity_poly.pdbx_seq_one_letter_code
_entity_poly.pdbx_strand_id
1 'polypeptide(L)'
;MASKLYLELLKPSQYDTWDDLVDRSPQGTMFHKSWWLKHIANHQNTNLHFLGVFREDDLVGGCSIYEEKKFCFKVAFSPPINSATP
;
A
#
# COMPACT_ATOMS: atom_id res chain seq x y z
N MET A 1 26.20 -12.77 -3.38
CA MET A 1 25.03 -13.57 -3.79
C MET A 1 23.88 -12.61 -4.03
N ALA A 2 23.15 -12.71 -5.14
CA ALA A 2 21.98 -11.87 -5.35
C ALA A 2 20.83 -12.41 -4.47
N SER A 3 20.42 -11.64 -3.47
CA SER A 3 19.25 -11.96 -2.65
C SER A 3 18.00 -11.94 -3.53
N LYS A 4 17.19 -13.00 -3.47
CA LYS A 4 15.96 -13.12 -4.26
C LYS A 4 14.89 -12.19 -3.70
N LEU A 5 14.28 -11.40 -4.58
CA LEU A 5 13.10 -10.59 -4.25
C LEU A 5 11.83 -11.34 -4.62
N TYR A 6 10.78 -11.19 -3.83
CA TYR A 6 9.44 -11.67 -4.17
C TYR A 6 8.36 -10.64 -3.78
N LEU A 7 7.17 -10.84 -4.33
CA LEU A 7 6.02 -9.97 -4.13
C LEU A 7 4.94 -10.70 -3.35
N GLU A 8 4.35 -10.02 -2.37
CA GLU A 8 3.22 -10.55 -1.60
C GLU A 8 2.23 -9.42 -1.27
N LEU A 9 0.93 -9.76 -1.25
CA LEU A 9 -0.09 -8.87 -0.72
C LEU A 9 -0.11 -8.95 0.81
N LEU A 10 0.07 -7.81 1.48
CA LEU A 10 0.08 -7.77 2.93
C LEU A 10 -1.31 -8.02 3.49
N LYS A 11 -1.37 -8.79 4.58
CA LYS A 11 -2.56 -8.96 5.40
C LYS A 11 -2.73 -7.78 6.36
N PRO A 12 -3.95 -7.52 6.89
CA PRO A 12 -4.16 -6.48 7.89
C PRO A 12 -3.24 -6.58 9.12
N SER A 13 -2.82 -7.79 9.50
CA SER A 13 -1.87 -8.02 10.60
C SER A 13 -0.43 -7.58 10.30
N GLN A 14 -0.11 -7.21 9.06
CA GLN A 14 1.21 -6.77 8.61
C GLN A 14 1.25 -5.26 8.33
N TYR A 15 0.18 -4.52 8.66
CA TYR A 15 0.11 -3.08 8.38
C TYR A 15 1.08 -2.26 9.25
N ASP A 16 1.39 -2.75 10.46
CA ASP A 16 2.43 -2.14 11.29
C ASP A 16 3.80 -2.24 10.61
N THR A 17 4.13 -3.39 10.00
CA THR A 17 5.36 -3.57 9.22
C THR A 17 5.42 -2.65 8.00
N TRP A 18 4.28 -2.39 7.36
CA TRP A 18 4.17 -1.38 6.30
C TRP A 18 4.46 0.02 6.85
N ASP A 19 3.88 0.37 7.98
CA ASP A 19 4.08 1.68 8.59
C ASP A 19 5.54 1.89 9.04
N ASP A 20 6.21 0.84 9.51
CA ASP A 20 7.65 0.85 9.81
C ASP A 20 8.51 1.02 8.54
N LEU A 21 8.10 0.44 7.40
CA LEU A 21 8.74 0.70 6.11
C LEU A 21 8.59 2.17 5.71
N VAL A 22 7.38 2.73 5.86
CA VAL A 22 7.11 4.13 5.53
C VAL A 22 7.97 5.06 6.38
N ASP A 23 8.12 4.82 7.69
CA ASP A 23 8.94 5.69 8.55
C ASP A 23 10.43 5.65 8.21
N ARG A 24 10.92 4.50 7.74
CA ARG A 24 12.34 4.33 7.36
C ARG A 24 12.62 4.81 5.94
N SER A 25 11.60 5.01 5.12
CA SER A 25 11.75 5.38 3.71
C SER A 25 12.04 6.87 3.55
N PRO A 26 13.07 7.27 2.78
CA PRO A 26 13.32 8.69 2.47
C PRO A 26 12.16 9.37 1.73
N GLN A 27 11.31 8.59 1.04
CA GLN A 27 10.12 9.07 0.34
C GLN A 27 8.84 8.90 1.17
N GLY A 28 8.94 8.29 2.36
CA GLY A 28 7.81 8.04 3.25
C GLY A 28 7.26 9.34 3.83
N THR A 29 5.95 9.46 3.83
CA THR A 29 5.24 10.58 4.45
C THR A 29 4.02 10.04 5.20
N MET A 30 3.41 10.88 6.04
CA MET A 30 2.16 10.52 6.73
C MET A 30 1.07 10.03 5.76
N PHE A 31 1.05 10.51 4.51
CA PHE A 31 0.09 10.11 3.47
C PHE A 31 0.31 8.69 2.95
N HIS A 32 1.47 8.10 3.20
CA HIS A 32 1.78 6.72 2.85
C HIS A 32 1.43 5.75 4.00
N LYS A 33 1.05 6.25 5.18
CA LYS A 33 0.69 5.42 6.31
C LYS A 33 -0.59 4.64 6.06
N SER A 34 -0.63 3.44 6.62
CA SER A 34 -1.70 2.46 6.45
C SER A 34 -3.06 3.04 6.87
N TRP A 35 -3.09 3.77 7.99
CA TRP A 35 -4.30 4.41 8.51
C TRP A 35 -4.81 5.52 7.59
N TRP A 36 -3.94 6.34 7.00
CA TRP A 36 -4.33 7.42 6.09
C TRP A 36 -4.90 6.85 4.80
N LEU A 37 -4.17 5.91 4.18
CA LEU A 37 -4.61 5.25 2.96
C LEU A 37 -5.93 4.50 3.17
N LYS A 38 -6.11 3.86 4.33
CA LYS A 38 -7.38 3.20 4.69
C LYS A 38 -8.52 4.20 4.86
N HIS A 39 -8.26 5.38 5.44
CA HIS A 39 -9.25 6.44 5.55
C HIS A 39 -9.71 6.93 4.17
N ILE A 40 -8.78 7.16 3.25
CA ILE A 40 -9.09 7.55 1.86
C ILE A 40 -9.88 6.44 1.15
N ALA A 41 -9.47 5.17 1.29
CA ALA A 41 -10.15 4.05 0.68
C ALA A 41 -11.61 3.95 1.13
N ASN A 42 -11.86 4.11 2.43
CA ASN A 42 -13.20 4.14 3.00
C ASN A 42 -14.02 5.33 2.46
N HIS A 43 -13.42 6.53 2.40
CA HIS A 43 -14.10 7.72 1.86
C HIS A 43 -14.48 7.56 0.39
N GLN A 44 -13.63 6.92 -0.40
CA GLN A 44 -13.84 6.67 -1.84
C GLN A 44 -14.62 5.38 -2.13
N ASN A 45 -15.02 4.62 -1.09
CA ASN A 45 -15.68 3.32 -1.21
C ASN A 45 -14.89 2.33 -2.11
N THR A 46 -13.58 2.28 -1.90
CA THR A 46 -12.63 1.42 -2.64
C THR A 46 -11.94 0.45 -1.68
N ASN A 47 -11.41 -0.66 -2.21
CA ASN A 47 -10.62 -1.61 -1.44
C ASN A 47 -9.14 -1.25 -1.53
N LEU A 48 -8.48 -1.13 -0.39
CA LEU A 48 -7.04 -0.89 -0.32
C LEU A 48 -6.26 -2.19 -0.22
N HIS A 49 -5.26 -2.34 -1.08
CA HIS A 49 -4.32 -3.45 -1.11
C HIS A 49 -2.89 -2.90 -0.99
N PHE A 50 -2.04 -3.58 -0.22
CA PHE A 50 -0.62 -3.26 -0.14
C PHE A 50 0.17 -4.38 -0.80
N LEU A 51 0.89 -4.06 -1.87
CA LEU A 51 1.83 -4.96 -2.52
C LEU A 51 3.22 -4.72 -1.94
N GLY A 52 3.71 -5.67 -1.15
CA GLY A 52 5.05 -5.63 -0.56
C GLY A 52 6.09 -6.27 -1.45
N VAL A 53 7.28 -5.70 -1.45
CA VAL A 53 8.50 -6.28 -2.01
C VAL A 53 9.34 -6.80 -0.86
N PHE A 54 9.53 -8.11 -0.80
CA PHE A 54 10.26 -8.77 0.26
C PHE A 54 11.64 -9.24 -0.23
N ARG A 55 12.62 -9.13 0.65
CA ARG A 55 13.93 -9.77 0.55
C ARG A 55 14.05 -10.72 1.73
N GLU A 56 13.98 -12.02 1.45
CA GLU A 56 13.81 -13.02 2.52
C GLU A 56 12.59 -12.62 3.37
N ASP A 57 12.73 -12.39 4.67
CA ASP A 57 11.61 -12.00 5.53
C ASP A 57 11.51 -10.47 5.75
N ASP A 58 12.39 -9.66 5.14
CA ASP A 58 12.39 -8.20 5.31
C ASP A 58 11.56 -7.50 4.22
N LEU A 59 10.64 -6.65 4.65
CA LEU A 59 9.87 -5.78 3.76
C LEU A 59 10.75 -4.58 3.37
N VAL A 60 11.23 -4.59 2.12
CA VAL A 60 12.20 -3.60 1.62
C VAL A 60 11.58 -2.53 0.72
N GLY A 61 10.30 -2.67 0.37
CA GLY A 61 9.58 -1.72 -0.47
C GLY A 61 8.15 -2.15 -0.74
N GLY A 62 7.41 -1.37 -1.53
CA GLY A 62 6.06 -1.74 -1.93
C GLY A 62 5.26 -0.60 -2.56
N CYS A 63 4.00 -0.88 -2.87
CA CYS A 63 3.04 0.06 -3.42
C CYS A 63 1.65 -0.19 -2.82
N SER A 64 0.91 0.89 -2.56
CA SER A 64 -0.52 0.82 -2.24
C SER A 64 -1.34 0.89 -3.51
N ILE A 65 -2.36 0.05 -3.60
CA ILE A 65 -3.22 -0.11 -4.77
C ILE A 65 -4.67 -0.06 -4.30
N TYR A 66 -5.48 0.76 -4.96
CA TYR A 66 -6.90 0.89 -4.74
C TYR A 66 -7.63 0.08 -5.80
N GLU A 67 -8.60 -0.72 -5.39
CA GLU A 67 -9.44 -1.51 -6.27
C GLU A 67 -10.89 -1.04 -6.16
N GLU A 68 -11.49 -0.70 -7.29
CA GLU A 68 -12.90 -0.34 -7.42
C GLU A 68 -13.61 -1.36 -8.31
N LYS A 69 -14.85 -1.72 -7.95
CA LYS A 69 -15.72 -2.51 -8.82
C LYS A 69 -16.62 -1.59 -9.63
N LYS A 70 -16.35 -1.48 -10.94
CA LYS A 70 -17.20 -0.77 -11.89
C LYS A 70 -18.04 -1.76 -12.68
N PHE A 71 -19.34 -1.81 -12.37
CA PHE A 71 -20.31 -2.70 -13.00
C PHE A 71 -19.86 -4.18 -12.95
N CYS A 72 -19.33 -4.72 -14.05
CA CYS A 72 -18.82 -6.08 -14.15
C CYS A 72 -17.29 -6.21 -14.02
N PHE A 73 -16.54 -5.11 -14.02
CA PHE A 73 -15.07 -5.12 -13.99
C PHE A 73 -14.53 -4.68 -12.64
N LYS A 74 -13.43 -5.30 -12.22
CA LYS A 74 -12.60 -4.81 -11.11
C LYS A 74 -11.41 -4.06 -11.70
N VAL A 75 -11.20 -2.82 -11.28
CA VAL A 75 -10.15 -1.95 -11.79
C VAL A 75 -9.25 -1.56 -10.63
N ALA A 76 -7.93 -1.74 -10.81
CA ALA A 76 -6.91 -1.40 -9.83
C ALA A 76 -6.12 -0.16 -10.28
N PHE A 77 -5.85 0.76 -9.36
CA PHE A 77 -5.13 2.00 -9.62
C PHE A 77 -4.28 2.41 -8.42
N SER A 78 -3.21 3.18 -8.64
CA SER A 78 -2.44 3.80 -7.56
C SER A 78 -3.30 4.85 -6.84
N PRO A 79 -3.02 5.18 -5.55
CA PRO A 79 -3.66 6.29 -4.87
C PRO A 79 -3.72 7.52 -5.77
N PRO A 80 -4.90 8.14 -5.95
CA PRO A 80 -5.03 9.25 -6.87
C PRO A 80 -4.27 10.47 -6.31
N ILE A 81 -3.61 11.23 -7.20
CA ILE A 81 -2.69 12.34 -6.86
C ILE A 81 -3.34 13.41 -5.95
N ASN A 82 -4.67 13.53 -5.97
CA ASN A 82 -5.46 14.45 -5.16
C ASN A 82 -5.86 13.91 -3.77
N SER A 83 -5.37 12.74 -3.35
CA SER A 83 -5.61 12.19 -2.00
C SER A 83 -4.73 12.79 -0.89
N ALA A 84 -3.83 13.73 -1.24
CA ALA A 84 -2.91 14.41 -0.33
C ALA A 84 -3.36 15.83 0.09
N THR A 85 -4.54 16.28 -0.34
CA THR A 85 -5.08 17.60 0.00
C THR A 85 -6.44 17.47 0.69
N PRO A 86 -6.70 18.21 1.79
CA PRO A 86 -8.00 18.26 2.46
C PRO A 86 -9.14 18.71 1.55
#